data_AF-A0A9N7RLA5-F1
#
_entry.id   AF-A0A9N7RLA5-F1
#
_cell.length_a   1.000
_cell.length_b   1.000
_cell.length_c   1.000
_cell.angle_alpha   90.00
_cell.angle_beta   90.00
_cell.angle_gamma   90.00
#
_symmetry.space_group_name_H-M   'P 1'
#
loop_
_entity.id
_entity.type
_entity.pdbx_description
1 polymer ?
#
loop_
_entity_poly.entity_id
_entity_poly.type
_entity_poly.pdbx_seq_one_letter_code
_entity_poly.pdbx_strand_id
1 'polypeptide(L)'
;SRGQSGGLLLLWHQEVDIINVVAKEFYIVVNYSLNNEEQGWGVFVYMSADRRTREAQWMILEEDKHSWGEVWFTIGDWNSICAKKEKKGGRPRQHRSFDGFNNFISNMEMEGMEGYQFTWGNNRDVEGYVEEKLDRAFASYEWHSSHPNAKVLNVIRTASDQSFLILNAGSQDPRCKRRFAFDRRWASKEGFVDVVQTAWAIPQTSTPFFRLKEKVKQTKIALLIWSSKFKSQNQDKIVVLSNKLEEIREAGKADKWEEWDSVTKDLNAAHAYEEKYWAQKARVQWLKEGDSNTKFFHAYSMSRRRQNAISRLVTDANRVCSSRRDIENHITTYYSSLFSSEGSWGENP
;
A
#
# COMPACT_ATOMS: atom_id res chain seq x y z
N SER A 1 -5.83 35.80 5.55
CA SER A 1 -7.10 35.55 4.83
C SER A 1 -7.40 36.72 3.92
N ARG A 2 -7.88 36.48 2.69
CA ARG A 2 -8.54 37.49 1.85
C ARG A 2 -10.05 37.21 1.89
N GLY A 3 -10.80 37.94 2.72
CA GLY A 3 -12.26 37.83 2.82
C GLY A 3 -12.81 36.75 3.77
N GLN A 4 -14.14 36.57 3.76
CA GLN A 4 -14.90 35.56 4.53
C GLN A 4 -14.95 34.16 3.86
N SER A 5 -14.21 33.97 2.76
CA SER A 5 -14.24 32.74 1.96
C SER A 5 -12.94 31.94 2.12
N GLY A 6 -13.03 30.75 2.72
CA GLY A 6 -11.94 29.79 2.84
C GLY A 6 -11.06 29.96 4.09
N GLY A 7 -10.32 28.89 4.42
CA GLY A 7 -9.39 28.84 5.54
C GLY A 7 -9.18 27.42 6.02
N LEU A 8 -7.93 27.06 6.33
CA LEU A 8 -7.59 25.80 6.98
C LEU A 8 -7.26 26.06 8.44
N LEU A 9 -7.78 25.21 9.32
CA LEU A 9 -7.43 25.18 10.73
C LEU A 9 -6.85 23.79 11.02
N LEU A 10 -5.66 23.76 11.59
CA LEU A 10 -5.06 22.54 12.10
C LEU A 10 -4.96 22.62 13.62
N LEU A 11 -5.50 21.60 14.28
CA LEU A 11 -5.42 21.41 15.72
C LEU A 11 -4.73 20.07 15.98
N TRP A 12 -3.87 20.00 16.98
CA TRP A 12 -3.19 18.78 17.37
C TRP A 12 -3.27 18.57 18.89
N HIS A 13 -3.17 17.31 19.30
CA HIS A 13 -3.10 16.94 20.71
C HIS A 13 -1.68 17.15 21.23
N GLN A 14 -1.54 17.38 22.54
CA GLN A 14 -0.24 17.60 23.21
C GLN A 14 0.73 16.41 23.10
N GLU A 15 0.22 15.21 22.76
CA GLU A 15 1.03 14.00 22.56
C GLU A 15 1.65 13.91 21.16
N VAL A 16 1.32 14.84 20.26
CA VAL A 16 1.90 14.90 18.92
C VAL A 16 2.96 15.99 18.91
N ASP A 17 4.22 15.58 18.73
CA ASP A 17 5.33 16.51 18.64
C ASP A 17 5.38 17.11 17.23
N ILE A 18 5.14 18.42 17.14
CA ILE A 18 5.18 19.14 15.87
C ILE A 18 6.54 19.79 15.70
N ILE A 19 7.31 19.29 14.73
CA ILE A 19 8.68 19.75 14.46
C ILE A 19 8.65 21.01 13.59
N ASN A 20 7.81 21.02 12.55
CA ASN A 20 7.68 22.13 11.63
C ASN A 20 6.25 22.23 11.08
N VAL A 21 5.78 23.46 10.85
CA VAL A 21 4.50 23.77 10.22
C VAL A 21 4.71 24.83 9.15
N VAL A 22 4.25 24.52 7.93
CA VAL A 22 4.18 25.49 6.83
C VAL A 22 2.74 25.62 6.40
N ALA A 23 2.16 26.80 6.61
CA ALA A 23 0.82 27.13 6.15
C ALA A 23 0.90 27.92 4.84
N LYS A 24 0.25 27.41 3.79
CA LYS A 24 0.07 28.09 2.52
C LYS A 24 -1.42 28.39 2.30
N GLU A 25 -1.73 29.00 1.16
CA GLU A 25 -3.09 29.49 0.86
C GLU A 25 -4.15 28.38 0.86
N PHE A 26 -3.82 27.20 0.34
CA PHE A 26 -4.76 26.10 0.12
C PHE A 26 -4.34 24.78 0.78
N TYR A 27 -3.23 24.77 1.53
CA TYR A 27 -2.82 23.60 2.29
C TYR A 27 -1.96 23.98 3.50
N ILE A 28 -1.93 23.11 4.50
CA ILE A 28 -1.01 23.15 5.64
C ILE A 28 -0.19 21.87 5.60
N VAL A 29 1.13 21.98 5.64
CA VAL A 29 2.02 20.82 5.77
C VAL A 29 2.73 20.85 7.11
N VAL A 30 2.81 19.68 7.74
CA VAL A 30 3.35 19.51 9.07
C VAL A 30 4.31 18.34 9.11
N ASN A 31 5.50 18.58 9.66
CA ASN A 31 6.42 17.53 10.06
C ASN A 31 6.10 17.15 11.50
N TYR A 32 5.65 15.92 11.70
CA TYR A 32 5.22 15.42 12.99
C TYR A 32 6.10 14.26 13.45
N SER A 33 6.21 14.10 14.77
CA SER A 33 6.79 12.95 15.45
C SER A 33 5.78 12.40 16.45
N LEU A 34 5.61 11.08 16.47
CA LEU A 34 4.80 10.37 17.45
C LEU A 34 5.74 9.62 18.39
N ASN A 35 5.67 9.96 19.68
CA ASN A 35 6.42 9.30 20.76
C ASN A 35 7.95 9.20 20.51
N ASN A 36 8.54 10.14 19.79
CA ASN A 36 9.97 10.16 19.43
C ASN A 36 10.49 8.95 18.61
N GLU A 37 9.60 8.14 18.03
CA GLU A 37 9.98 6.95 17.24
C GLU A 37 9.52 7.01 15.78
N GLU A 38 8.37 7.64 15.51
CA GLU A 38 7.79 7.69 14.17
C GLU A 38 7.64 9.13 13.67
N GLN A 39 8.45 9.49 12.68
CA GLN A 39 8.43 10.80 12.05
C GLN A 39 7.86 10.72 10.63
N GLY A 40 7.06 11.71 10.24
CA GLY A 40 6.53 11.82 8.89
C GLY A 40 5.93 13.18 8.59
N TRP A 41 5.37 13.31 7.39
CA TRP A 41 4.73 14.54 6.95
C TRP A 41 3.22 14.36 6.74
N GLY A 42 2.44 15.26 7.32
CA GLY A 42 0.99 15.36 7.14
C GLY A 42 0.66 16.59 6.30
N VAL A 43 0.00 16.39 5.16
CA VAL A 43 -0.37 17.45 4.21
C VAL A 43 -1.89 17.60 4.16
N PHE A 44 -2.41 18.68 4.73
CA PHE A 44 -3.84 18.94 4.83
C PHE A 44 -4.27 19.94 3.76
N VAL A 45 -5.16 19.54 2.85
CA VAL A 45 -5.49 20.32 1.65
C VAL A 45 -6.95 20.81 1.63
N TYR A 46 -7.16 21.97 1.03
CA TYR A 46 -8.47 22.48 0.64
C TYR A 46 -8.36 23.11 -0.76
N MET A 47 -8.65 22.30 -1.78
CA MET A 47 -8.49 22.69 -3.17
C MET A 47 -9.63 23.58 -3.65
N SER A 48 -9.33 24.46 -4.61
CA SER A 48 -10.36 25.30 -5.24
C SER A 48 -11.42 24.47 -5.95
N ALA A 49 -12.67 24.89 -5.89
CA ALA A 49 -13.74 24.34 -6.73
C ALA A 49 -13.58 24.76 -8.20
N ASP A 50 -12.91 25.89 -8.47
CA ASP A 50 -12.56 26.32 -9.83
C ASP A 50 -11.50 25.40 -10.43
N ARG A 51 -11.78 24.89 -11.63
CA ARG A 51 -10.93 23.90 -12.30
C ARG A 51 -9.54 24.45 -12.63
N ARG A 52 -9.44 25.69 -13.12
CA ARG A 52 -8.15 26.26 -13.57
C ARG A 52 -7.26 26.54 -12.37
N THR A 53 -7.83 27.13 -11.32
CA THR A 53 -7.11 27.34 -10.06
C THR A 53 -6.68 26.00 -9.46
N ARG A 54 -7.54 25.00 -9.45
CA ARG A 54 -7.22 23.67 -8.91
C ARG A 54 -6.10 22.97 -9.68
N GLU A 55 -6.10 23.03 -11.01
CA GLU A 55 -5.02 22.47 -11.84
C GLU A 55 -3.66 23.15 -11.54
N ALA A 56 -3.64 24.47 -11.31
CA ALA A 56 -2.43 25.17 -10.88
C ALA A 56 -2.00 24.78 -9.45
N GLN A 57 -2.95 24.56 -8.53
CA GLN A 57 -2.66 24.09 -7.17
C GLN A 57 -2.03 22.69 -7.15
N TRP A 58 -2.41 21.80 -8.07
CA TRP A 58 -1.77 20.50 -8.25
C TRP A 58 -0.28 20.63 -8.59
N MET A 59 0.06 21.50 -9.55
CA MET A 59 1.46 21.74 -9.92
C MET A 59 2.29 22.26 -8.74
N ILE A 60 1.72 23.13 -7.92
CA ILE A 60 2.39 23.65 -6.71
C ILE A 60 2.68 22.51 -5.72
N LEU A 61 1.72 21.61 -5.48
CA LEU A 61 1.98 20.44 -4.61
C LEU A 61 3.03 19.49 -5.19
N GLU A 62 3.04 19.27 -6.50
CA GLU A 62 4.07 18.44 -7.16
C GLU A 62 5.48 19.02 -6.95
N GLU A 63 5.62 20.35 -7.05
CA GLU A 63 6.87 21.05 -6.78
C GLU A 63 7.26 20.93 -5.30
N ASP A 64 6.32 21.19 -4.39
CA ASP A 64 6.57 21.20 -2.95
C ASP A 64 6.83 19.79 -2.37
N LYS A 65 6.36 18.73 -3.03
CA LYS A 65 6.53 17.32 -2.60
C LYS A 65 7.98 16.96 -2.26
N HIS A 66 8.94 17.53 -2.97
CA HIS A 66 10.38 17.28 -2.75
C HIS A 66 10.85 17.59 -1.32
N SER A 67 10.12 18.45 -0.60
CA SER A 67 10.44 18.83 0.78
C SER A 67 9.89 17.87 1.84
N TRP A 68 9.00 16.93 1.48
CA TRP A 68 8.27 16.08 2.43
C TRP A 68 8.91 14.70 2.65
N GLY A 69 10.09 14.45 2.07
CA GLY A 69 10.74 13.14 2.12
C GLY A 69 9.86 12.01 1.56
N GLU A 70 10.10 10.78 2.02
CA GLU A 70 9.40 9.59 1.51
C GLU A 70 8.17 9.21 2.35
N VAL A 71 8.15 9.50 3.65
CA VAL A 71 7.06 9.10 4.56
C VAL A 71 6.07 10.26 4.74
N TRP A 72 4.99 10.25 3.96
CA TRP A 72 3.98 11.30 4.03
C TRP A 72 2.58 10.79 3.70
N PHE A 73 1.58 11.48 4.25
CA PHE A 73 0.18 11.34 3.87
C PHE A 73 -0.42 12.70 3.56
N THR A 74 -1.49 12.70 2.78
CA THR A 74 -2.30 13.89 2.52
C THR A 74 -3.77 13.60 2.72
N ILE A 75 -4.51 14.55 3.28
CA ILE A 75 -5.95 14.41 3.53
C ILE A 75 -6.65 15.76 3.36
N GLY A 76 -7.84 15.74 2.79
CA GLY A 76 -8.67 16.94 2.69
C GLY A 76 -9.62 16.91 1.51
N ASP A 77 -10.13 18.10 1.19
CA ASP A 77 -11.05 18.33 0.08
C ASP A 77 -10.26 18.60 -1.20
N TRP A 78 -10.38 17.68 -2.15
CA TRP A 78 -9.71 17.78 -3.46
C TRP A 78 -10.57 18.46 -4.51
N ASN A 79 -11.87 18.67 -4.25
CA ASN A 79 -12.83 19.17 -5.22
C ASN A 79 -12.78 18.47 -6.60
N SER A 80 -12.40 17.20 -6.61
CA SER A 80 -12.18 16.41 -7.83
C SER A 80 -12.45 14.92 -7.62
N ILE A 81 -12.87 14.25 -8.71
CA ILE A 81 -13.20 12.81 -8.72
C ILE A 81 -12.34 12.08 -9.77
N CYS A 82 -12.04 10.81 -9.52
CA CYS A 82 -11.17 9.95 -10.33
C CYS A 82 -11.95 9.12 -11.36
N ALA A 83 -13.24 8.88 -11.12
CA ALA A 83 -14.05 8.02 -11.98
C ALA A 83 -15.55 8.34 -11.91
N LYS A 84 -16.29 7.93 -12.95
CA LYS A 84 -17.75 8.08 -13.03
C LYS A 84 -18.50 7.51 -11.83
N LYS A 85 -18.02 6.39 -11.27
CA LYS A 85 -18.62 5.72 -10.10
C LYS A 85 -18.60 6.58 -8.82
N GLU A 86 -17.79 7.62 -8.79
CA GLU A 86 -17.63 8.52 -7.64
C GLU A 86 -18.55 9.74 -7.72
N LYS A 87 -19.50 9.72 -8.66
CA LYS A 87 -20.59 10.68 -8.77
C LYS A 87 -21.91 9.93 -8.91
N LYS A 88 -22.91 10.39 -8.18
CA LYS A 88 -24.31 9.93 -8.30
C LYS A 88 -25.20 11.14 -8.57
N GLY A 89 -26.14 11.00 -9.50
CA GLY A 89 -27.05 12.08 -9.89
C GLY A 89 -26.41 13.17 -10.77
N GLY A 90 -27.25 14.08 -11.27
CA GLY A 90 -26.85 15.19 -12.12
C GLY A 90 -26.30 14.77 -13.48
N ARG A 91 -25.64 15.70 -14.18
CA ARG A 91 -25.09 15.45 -15.52
C ARG A 91 -23.88 14.51 -15.44
N PRO A 92 -23.83 13.44 -16.27
CA PRO A 92 -22.65 12.58 -16.37
C PRO A 92 -21.42 13.40 -16.80
N ARG A 93 -20.28 13.14 -16.17
CA ARG A 93 -19.00 13.72 -16.58
C ARG A 93 -18.36 12.90 -17.69
N GLN A 94 -17.70 13.57 -18.63
CA GLN A 94 -16.91 12.93 -19.68
C GLN A 94 -15.66 12.28 -19.09
N HIS A 95 -15.19 11.17 -19.66
CA HIS A 95 -14.00 10.46 -19.15
C HIS A 95 -12.77 11.36 -19.06
N ARG A 96 -12.55 12.22 -20.06
CA ARG A 96 -11.43 13.17 -20.11
C ARG A 96 -11.38 14.16 -18.93
N SER A 97 -12.49 14.34 -18.22
CA SER A 97 -12.51 15.25 -17.06
C SER A 97 -11.80 14.68 -15.82
N PHE A 98 -11.52 13.37 -15.81
CA PHE A 98 -10.82 12.71 -14.70
C PHE A 98 -9.31 12.65 -14.91
N ASP A 99 -8.85 12.76 -16.16
CA ASP A 99 -7.45 12.55 -16.55
C ASP A 99 -6.50 13.47 -15.79
N GLY A 100 -6.83 14.76 -15.64
CA GLY A 100 -5.98 15.71 -14.93
C GLY A 100 -5.71 15.30 -13.48
N PHE A 101 -6.75 14.89 -12.74
CA PHE A 101 -6.58 14.48 -11.35
C PHE A 101 -5.90 13.12 -11.22
N ASN A 102 -6.21 12.17 -12.11
CA ASN A 102 -5.54 10.87 -12.13
C ASN A 102 -4.06 10.99 -12.49
N ASN A 103 -3.70 11.89 -13.41
CA ASN A 103 -2.32 12.21 -13.75
C ASN A 103 -1.59 12.83 -12.55
N PHE A 104 -2.21 13.81 -11.87
CA PHE A 104 -1.65 14.38 -10.64
C PHE A 104 -1.40 13.32 -9.56
N ILE A 105 -2.37 12.42 -9.32
CA ILE A 105 -2.19 11.29 -8.38
C ILE A 105 -1.01 10.41 -8.79
N SER A 106 -0.87 10.14 -10.09
CA SER A 106 0.24 9.35 -10.63
C SER A 106 1.59 10.06 -10.47
N ASN A 107 1.66 11.37 -10.76
CA ASN A 107 2.86 12.19 -10.64
C ASN A 107 3.33 12.29 -9.18
N MET A 108 2.37 12.42 -8.26
CA MET A 108 2.62 12.41 -6.81
C MET A 108 2.96 11.01 -6.29
N GLU A 109 2.89 9.97 -7.11
CA GLU A 109 3.11 8.56 -6.75
C GLU A 109 2.31 8.11 -5.52
N MET A 110 1.08 8.63 -5.37
CA MET A 110 0.29 8.45 -4.14
C MET A 110 -0.88 7.49 -4.34
N GLU A 111 -1.17 6.68 -3.32
CA GLU A 111 -2.28 5.73 -3.34
C GLU A 111 -3.40 6.19 -2.40
N GLY A 112 -4.62 6.22 -2.94
CA GLY A 112 -5.82 6.60 -2.20
C GLY A 112 -6.21 5.54 -1.16
N MET A 113 -6.61 5.99 0.02
CA MET A 113 -7.09 5.12 1.07
C MET A 113 -8.55 4.73 0.86
N GLU A 114 -8.88 3.48 1.22
CA GLU A 114 -10.25 3.01 1.19
C GLU A 114 -11.10 3.70 2.27
N GLY A 115 -12.27 4.16 1.85
CA GLY A 115 -13.27 4.84 2.65
C GLY A 115 -14.62 4.79 1.92
N TYR A 116 -15.64 5.46 2.47
CA TYR A 116 -16.98 5.50 1.87
C TYR A 116 -16.95 6.18 0.50
N GLN A 117 -17.95 5.86 -0.32
CA GLN A 117 -17.95 6.18 -1.75
C GLN A 117 -18.35 7.64 -2.04
N PHE A 118 -19.00 8.35 -1.12
CA PHE A 118 -19.46 9.72 -1.31
C PHE A 118 -19.16 10.55 -0.07
N THR A 119 -18.60 11.74 -0.24
CA THR A 119 -18.23 12.59 0.90
C THR A 119 -18.96 13.92 0.88
N TRP A 120 -19.48 14.33 -0.27
CA TRP A 120 -20.24 15.54 -0.45
C TRP A 120 -21.62 15.27 -1.06
N GLY A 121 -22.64 15.98 -0.59
CA GLY A 121 -23.99 15.94 -1.14
C GLY A 121 -24.59 17.34 -1.27
N ASN A 122 -25.24 17.63 -2.40
CA ASN A 122 -25.77 18.97 -2.65
C ASN A 122 -27.05 19.34 -1.88
N ASN A 123 -27.55 18.44 -1.02
CA ASN A 123 -28.74 18.59 -0.17
C ASN A 123 -30.01 19.08 -0.89
N ARG A 124 -30.15 18.80 -2.19
CA ARG A 124 -31.35 19.09 -2.96
C ARG A 124 -32.35 17.93 -2.91
N ASP A 125 -33.61 18.27 -3.16
CA ASP A 125 -34.71 17.31 -3.25
C ASP A 125 -34.50 16.31 -4.41
N VAL A 126 -35.25 15.20 -4.36
CA VAL A 126 -35.02 13.95 -5.10
C VAL A 126 -34.61 14.13 -6.58
N GLU A 127 -35.25 15.01 -7.34
CA GLU A 127 -34.94 15.22 -8.76
C GLU A 127 -33.59 15.91 -9.02
N GLY A 128 -33.08 16.66 -8.03
CA GLY A 128 -31.84 17.43 -8.11
C GLY A 128 -30.71 16.89 -7.25
N TYR A 129 -30.90 15.79 -6.52
CA TYR A 129 -29.92 15.27 -5.57
C TYR A 129 -28.66 14.73 -6.26
N VAL A 130 -27.50 15.18 -5.78
CA VAL A 130 -26.19 14.81 -6.32
C VAL A 130 -25.22 14.53 -5.18
N GLU A 131 -24.48 13.43 -5.30
CA GLU A 131 -23.39 13.06 -4.40
C GLU A 131 -22.07 12.92 -5.18
N GLU A 132 -20.97 13.39 -4.59
CA GLU A 132 -19.61 13.25 -5.15
C GLU A 132 -18.60 12.86 -4.05
N LYS A 133 -17.49 12.22 -4.45
CA LYS A 133 -16.36 11.89 -3.57
C LYS A 133 -15.25 12.93 -3.67
N LEU A 134 -15.42 14.05 -2.98
CA LEU A 134 -14.50 15.20 -3.05
C LEU A 134 -13.38 15.11 -2.02
N ASP A 135 -13.66 14.50 -0.86
CA ASP A 135 -12.71 14.36 0.24
C ASP A 135 -11.99 13.02 0.15
N ARG A 136 -10.65 13.05 0.27
CA ARG A 136 -9.82 11.84 0.23
C ARG A 136 -8.60 11.96 1.12
N ALA A 137 -8.14 10.81 1.59
CA ALA A 137 -6.78 10.65 2.05
C ALA A 137 -5.98 9.85 1.02
N PHE A 138 -4.77 10.31 0.73
CA PHE A 138 -3.74 9.60 -0.01
C PHE A 138 -2.50 9.46 0.86
N ALA A 139 -1.62 8.52 0.53
CA ALA A 139 -0.32 8.46 1.15
C ALA A 139 0.73 7.90 0.21
N SER A 140 1.99 8.17 0.55
CA SER A 140 3.16 7.58 -0.10
C SER A 140 3.23 6.08 0.15
N TYR A 141 4.06 5.41 -0.64
CA TYR A 141 4.32 3.99 -0.48
C TYR A 141 4.92 3.66 0.89
N GLU A 142 5.88 4.47 1.33
CA GLU A 142 6.62 4.27 2.58
C GLU A 142 5.69 4.42 3.78
N TRP A 143 4.77 5.40 3.73
CA TRP A 143 3.76 5.58 4.78
C TRP A 143 2.76 4.41 4.83
N HIS A 144 2.25 3.94 3.68
CA HIS A 144 1.41 2.73 3.64
C HIS A 144 2.16 1.49 4.14
N SER A 145 3.48 1.44 3.93
CA SER A 145 4.32 0.34 4.37
C SER A 145 4.53 0.33 5.88
N SER A 146 4.63 1.49 6.52
CA SER A 146 4.67 1.61 7.99
C SER A 146 3.29 1.43 8.62
N HIS A 147 2.22 1.80 7.91
CA HIS A 147 0.83 1.72 8.37
C HIS A 147 -0.05 0.79 7.50
N PRO A 148 0.24 -0.53 7.44
CA PRO A 148 -0.45 -1.45 6.53
C PRO A 148 -1.94 -1.65 6.86
N ASN A 149 -2.35 -1.26 8.08
CA ASN A 149 -3.74 -1.37 8.56
C ASN A 149 -4.48 -0.03 8.52
N ALA A 150 -3.87 1.03 7.95
CA ALA A 150 -4.49 2.33 7.89
C ALA A 150 -5.80 2.30 7.08
N LYS A 151 -6.82 2.98 7.60
CA LYS A 151 -8.15 3.08 6.99
C LYS A 151 -8.72 4.47 7.16
N VAL A 152 -9.52 4.90 6.18
CA VAL A 152 -10.30 6.14 6.29
C VAL A 152 -11.73 5.79 6.65
N LEU A 153 -12.18 6.27 7.80
CA LEU A 153 -13.58 6.21 8.20
C LEU A 153 -14.26 7.50 7.77
N ASN A 154 -15.49 7.38 7.27
CA ASN A 154 -16.33 8.52 6.94
C ASN A 154 -17.41 8.63 8.00
N VAL A 155 -17.59 9.82 8.55
CA VAL A 155 -18.62 10.09 9.54
C VAL A 155 -19.60 11.10 8.96
N ILE A 156 -20.80 10.61 8.65
CA ILE A 156 -21.91 11.43 8.17
C ILE A 156 -22.33 12.38 9.30
N ARG A 157 -22.55 13.65 8.97
CA ARG A 157 -23.10 14.65 9.86
C ARG A 157 -24.27 15.35 9.18
N THR A 158 -25.22 15.79 9.99
CA THR A 158 -26.41 16.51 9.54
C THR A 158 -26.18 18.01 9.34
N ALA A 159 -25.07 18.54 9.87
CA ALA A 159 -24.79 19.99 9.91
C ALA A 159 -23.86 20.47 8.78
N SER A 160 -23.35 19.58 7.92
CA SER A 160 -22.47 19.90 6.81
C SER A 160 -22.89 19.11 5.58
N ASP A 161 -22.71 19.69 4.40
CA ASP A 161 -22.79 19.00 3.11
C ASP A 161 -21.58 18.08 2.86
N GLN A 162 -20.53 18.18 3.68
CA GLN A 162 -19.36 17.31 3.68
C GLN A 162 -19.33 16.30 4.85
N SER A 163 -18.84 15.11 4.59
CA SER A 163 -18.56 14.05 5.58
C SER A 163 -17.19 14.27 6.23
N PHE A 164 -17.10 14.05 7.54
CA PHE A 164 -15.79 14.07 8.20
C PHE A 164 -14.98 12.82 7.83
N LEU A 165 -13.72 13.02 7.44
CA LEU A 165 -12.76 11.94 7.28
C LEU A 165 -11.98 11.73 8.57
N ILE A 166 -11.88 10.46 9.00
CA ILE A 166 -10.99 10.05 10.09
C ILE A 166 -9.98 9.08 9.50
N LEU A 167 -8.72 9.50 9.43
CA LEU A 167 -7.61 8.62 9.14
C LEU A 167 -7.21 7.89 10.42
N ASN A 168 -7.55 6.60 10.49
CA ASN A 168 -7.03 5.71 11.51
C ASN A 168 -5.77 5.04 10.93
N ALA A 169 -4.60 5.44 11.42
CA ALA A 169 -3.32 4.87 10.99
C ALA A 169 -3.14 3.38 11.39
N GLY A 170 -4.06 2.86 12.21
CA GLY A 170 -4.08 1.48 12.70
C GLY A 170 -3.12 1.31 13.87
N SER A 171 -3.56 0.67 14.95
CA SER A 171 -2.60 0.14 15.92
C SER A 171 -1.77 -0.95 15.24
N GLN A 172 -0.47 -0.99 15.55
CA GLN A 172 0.33 -2.17 15.24
C GLN A 172 -0.21 -3.35 16.03
N ASP A 173 -1.17 -4.07 15.44
CA ASP A 173 -1.46 -5.43 15.83
C ASP A 173 -0.12 -6.18 15.80
N PRO A 174 0.28 -6.89 16.86
CA PRO A 174 1.60 -7.48 16.98
C PRO A 174 1.91 -8.25 15.70
N ARG A 175 3.05 -7.93 15.06
CA ARG A 175 3.49 -8.47 13.76
C ARG A 175 3.09 -9.94 13.64
N CYS A 176 1.99 -10.22 12.95
CA CYS A 176 1.60 -11.61 12.75
C CYS A 176 2.68 -12.31 11.95
N LYS A 177 3.00 -13.55 12.36
CA LYS A 177 3.98 -14.41 11.68
C LYS A 177 3.64 -14.42 10.18
N ARG A 178 4.52 -13.85 9.36
CA ARG A 178 4.33 -13.81 7.90
C ARG A 178 4.14 -15.23 7.41
N ARG A 179 3.07 -15.45 6.62
CA ARG A 179 2.87 -16.73 5.93
C ARG A 179 4.07 -16.97 5.01
N PHE A 180 4.57 -18.19 5.02
CA PHE A 180 5.63 -18.57 4.08
C PHE A 180 5.04 -18.64 2.69
N ALA A 181 5.72 -17.99 1.75
CA ALA A 181 5.47 -18.13 0.33
C ALA A 181 6.80 -18.52 -0.30
N PHE A 182 6.77 -19.58 -1.11
CA PHE A 182 7.93 -19.99 -1.88
C PHE A 182 8.20 -18.96 -2.99
N ASP A 183 9.41 -18.41 -3.04
CA ASP A 183 9.84 -17.54 -4.13
C ASP A 183 10.45 -18.40 -5.25
N ARG A 184 9.87 -18.33 -6.45
CA ARG A 184 10.30 -19.16 -7.57
C ARG A 184 11.74 -18.89 -7.99
N ARG A 185 12.26 -17.68 -7.71
CA ARG A 185 13.67 -17.32 -7.99
C ARG A 185 14.65 -18.21 -7.24
N TRP A 186 14.24 -18.76 -6.09
CA TRP A 186 15.08 -19.66 -5.30
C TRP A 186 15.45 -20.93 -6.05
N ALA A 187 14.56 -21.46 -6.89
CA ALA A 187 14.82 -22.70 -7.64
C ALA A 187 15.98 -22.57 -8.65
N SER A 188 16.31 -21.36 -9.08
CA SER A 188 17.37 -21.08 -10.05
C SER A 188 18.68 -20.61 -9.39
N LYS A 189 18.73 -20.55 -8.06
CA LYS A 189 19.92 -20.12 -7.31
C LYS A 189 20.78 -21.33 -6.92
N GLU A 190 22.08 -21.14 -7.01
CA GLU A 190 23.06 -22.13 -6.52
C GLU A 190 22.87 -22.40 -5.02
N GLY A 191 23.02 -23.67 -4.63
CA GLY A 191 22.81 -24.13 -3.25
C GLY A 191 21.34 -24.37 -2.85
N PHE A 192 20.36 -24.08 -3.72
CA PHE A 192 18.95 -24.35 -3.43
C PHE A 192 18.68 -25.84 -3.17
N VAL A 193 19.17 -26.69 -4.07
CA VAL A 193 18.95 -28.15 -4.01
C VAL A 193 19.57 -28.71 -2.72
N ASP A 194 20.79 -28.30 -2.39
CA ASP A 194 21.51 -28.77 -1.21
C ASP A 194 20.79 -28.40 0.09
N VAL A 195 20.28 -27.17 0.19
CA VAL A 195 19.51 -26.71 1.36
C VAL A 195 18.23 -27.53 1.52
N VAL A 196 17.51 -27.80 0.42
CA VAL A 196 16.29 -28.60 0.46
C VAL A 196 16.59 -30.05 0.85
N GLN A 197 17.59 -30.68 0.23
CA GLN A 197 17.99 -32.06 0.53
C GLN A 197 18.44 -32.21 1.98
N THR A 198 19.31 -31.31 2.46
CA THR A 198 19.82 -31.32 3.83
C THR A 198 18.68 -31.20 4.84
N ALA A 199 17.75 -30.26 4.63
CA ALA A 199 16.62 -30.08 5.52
C ALA A 199 15.63 -31.26 5.46
N TRP A 200 15.45 -31.87 4.30
CA TRP A 200 14.53 -33.00 4.10
C TRP A 200 15.08 -34.32 4.65
N ALA A 201 16.41 -34.45 4.72
CA ALA A 201 17.11 -35.63 5.23
C ALA A 201 17.01 -35.78 6.76
N ILE A 202 16.61 -34.72 7.49
CA ILE A 202 16.47 -34.76 8.95
C ILE A 202 15.47 -35.86 9.35
N PRO A 203 15.89 -36.88 10.12
CA PRO A 203 15.02 -37.98 10.53
C PRO A 203 13.84 -37.49 11.37
N GLN A 204 12.67 -38.11 11.18
CA GLN A 204 11.46 -37.81 11.95
C GLN A 204 10.81 -39.13 12.41
N THR A 205 10.62 -39.29 13.71
CA THR A 205 10.08 -40.51 14.35
C THR A 205 8.67 -40.24 14.85
N SER A 206 7.67 -40.35 13.96
CA SER A 206 6.25 -40.24 14.31
C SER A 206 5.36 -40.78 13.19
N THR A 207 4.05 -40.54 13.27
CA THR A 207 3.07 -40.93 12.24
C THR A 207 3.45 -40.38 10.85
N PRO A 208 3.07 -41.05 9.74
CA PRO A 208 3.38 -40.57 8.39
C PRO A 208 3.02 -39.11 8.13
N PHE A 209 1.84 -38.66 8.57
CA PHE A 209 1.39 -37.28 8.43
C PHE A 209 2.22 -36.29 9.24
N PHE A 210 2.58 -36.65 10.48
CA PHE A 210 3.46 -35.82 11.29
C PHE A 210 4.84 -35.69 10.66
N ARG A 211 5.41 -36.79 10.14
CA ARG A 211 6.70 -36.79 9.44
C ARG A 211 6.68 -35.85 8.24
N LEU A 212 5.64 -35.91 7.40
CA LEU A 212 5.49 -35.01 6.26
C LEU A 212 5.39 -33.54 6.71
N LYS A 213 4.52 -33.25 7.68
CA LYS A 213 4.34 -31.90 8.24
C LYS A 213 5.66 -31.32 8.75
N GLU A 214 6.41 -32.10 9.53
CA GLU A 214 7.65 -31.63 10.13
C GLU A 214 8.75 -31.45 9.07
N LYS A 215 8.87 -32.37 8.09
CA LYS A 215 9.81 -32.19 6.96
C LYS A 215 9.52 -30.92 6.17
N VAL A 216 8.26 -30.68 5.80
CA VAL A 216 7.86 -29.44 5.10
C VAL A 216 8.19 -28.20 5.92
N LYS A 217 7.93 -28.23 7.24
CA LYS A 217 8.25 -27.13 8.16
C LYS A 217 9.76 -26.87 8.23
N GLN A 218 10.58 -27.91 8.35
CA GLN A 218 12.04 -27.79 8.42
C GLN A 218 12.62 -27.23 7.13
N THR A 219 12.20 -27.75 5.96
CA THR A 219 12.60 -27.20 4.67
C THR A 219 12.21 -25.74 4.50
N LYS A 220 11.01 -25.36 4.95
CA LYS A 220 10.57 -23.96 4.97
C LYS A 220 11.51 -23.07 5.81
N ILE A 221 11.90 -23.52 7.00
CA ILE A 221 12.78 -22.75 7.89
C ILE A 221 14.17 -22.61 7.26
N ALA A 222 14.72 -23.71 6.76
CA ALA A 222 16.02 -23.72 6.10
C ALA A 222 16.06 -22.77 4.89
N LEU A 223 15.02 -22.79 4.04
CA LEU A 223 14.90 -21.87 2.91
C LEU A 223 14.78 -20.41 3.34
N LEU A 224 14.09 -20.10 4.43
CA LEU A 224 14.00 -18.73 4.95
C LEU A 224 15.35 -18.20 5.44
N ILE A 225 16.12 -19.05 6.12
CA ILE A 225 17.47 -18.69 6.62
C ILE A 225 18.45 -18.54 5.46
N TRP A 226 18.42 -19.46 4.49
CA TRP A 226 19.27 -19.38 3.31
C TRP A 226 18.94 -18.17 2.44
N SER A 227 17.65 -17.91 2.21
CA SER A 227 17.19 -16.83 1.31
C SER A 227 17.41 -15.42 1.87
N SER A 228 17.45 -15.24 3.19
CA SER A 228 17.60 -13.92 3.82
C SER A 228 18.91 -13.23 3.40
N LYS A 229 19.96 -14.00 3.13
CA LYS A 229 21.28 -13.51 2.70
C LYS A 229 21.24 -12.79 1.36
N PHE A 230 20.41 -13.25 0.42
CA PHE A 230 20.38 -12.70 -0.94
C PHE A 230 19.51 -11.45 -1.07
N LYS A 231 18.58 -11.24 -0.13
CA LYS A 231 17.64 -10.11 -0.23
C LYS A 231 18.37 -8.78 -0.01
N SER A 232 19.24 -8.71 1.00
CA SER A 232 20.09 -7.53 1.22
C SER A 232 21.02 -7.32 0.04
N GLN A 233 21.74 -8.37 -0.37
CA GLN A 233 22.74 -8.30 -1.43
C GLN A 233 22.23 -7.72 -2.75
N ASN A 234 20.98 -8.04 -3.16
CA ASN A 234 20.43 -7.50 -4.40
C ASN A 234 20.05 -6.02 -4.28
N GLN A 235 19.53 -5.58 -3.13
CA GLN A 235 19.24 -4.17 -2.87
C GLN A 235 20.54 -3.35 -2.81
N ASP A 236 21.55 -3.87 -2.10
CA ASP A 236 22.88 -3.27 -2.02
C ASP A 236 23.52 -3.17 -3.42
N LYS A 237 23.39 -4.21 -4.25
CA LYS A 237 23.89 -4.23 -5.64
C LYS A 237 23.22 -3.14 -6.50
N ILE A 238 21.91 -2.92 -6.36
CA ILE A 238 21.21 -1.86 -7.10
C ILE A 238 21.74 -0.47 -6.73
N VAL A 239 21.93 -0.20 -5.44
CA VAL A 239 22.46 1.08 -4.95
C VAL A 239 23.89 1.31 -5.46
N VAL A 240 24.77 0.32 -5.30
CA VAL A 240 26.18 0.42 -5.73
C VAL A 240 26.28 0.65 -7.25
N LEU A 241 25.53 -0.08 -8.06
CA LEU A 241 25.58 0.07 -9.51
C LEU A 241 24.95 1.39 -9.98
N SER A 242 23.92 1.89 -9.30
CA SER A 242 23.32 3.20 -9.59
C SER A 242 24.31 4.34 -9.34
N ASN A 243 24.96 4.33 -8.17
CA ASN A 243 25.99 5.32 -7.83
C ASN A 243 27.16 5.25 -8.82
N LYS A 244 27.59 4.05 -9.20
CA LYS A 244 28.67 3.86 -10.18
C LYS A 244 28.32 4.45 -11.56
N LEU A 245 27.06 4.34 -12.00
CA LEU A 245 26.60 5.01 -13.22
C LEU A 245 26.61 6.53 -13.09
N GLU A 246 26.23 7.08 -11.93
CA GLU A 246 26.31 8.52 -11.68
C GLU A 246 27.75 9.02 -11.73
N GLU A 247 28.70 8.33 -11.11
CA GLU A 247 30.13 8.66 -11.16
C GLU A 247 30.68 8.66 -12.60
N ILE A 248 30.33 7.64 -13.41
CA ILE A 248 30.75 7.58 -14.82
C ILE A 248 30.12 8.72 -15.63
N ARG A 249 28.88 9.11 -15.30
CA ARG A 249 28.18 10.22 -15.95
C ARG A 249 28.87 11.56 -15.66
N GLU A 250 29.25 11.79 -14.41
CA GLU A 250 29.95 13.00 -13.96
C GLU A 250 31.37 13.10 -14.51
N ALA A 251 32.08 11.97 -14.61
CA ALA A 251 33.45 11.91 -15.11
C ALA A 251 33.60 12.10 -16.63
N GLY A 252 32.49 12.09 -17.40
CA GLY A 252 32.49 12.23 -18.85
C GLY A 252 32.52 10.89 -19.59
N LYS A 253 31.48 10.62 -20.39
CA LYS A 253 31.21 9.31 -21.02
C LYS A 253 32.22 8.82 -22.06
N ALA A 254 33.06 9.70 -22.60
CA ALA A 254 33.80 9.44 -23.84
C ALA A 254 34.77 8.25 -23.73
N ASP A 255 35.43 8.07 -22.58
CA ASP A 255 36.46 7.03 -22.39
C ASP A 255 35.97 5.81 -21.60
N LYS A 256 34.71 5.79 -21.13
CA LYS A 256 34.17 4.75 -20.23
C LYS A 256 32.90 4.07 -20.75
N TRP A 257 32.66 4.12 -22.06
CA TRP A 257 31.43 3.59 -22.65
C TRP A 257 31.24 2.08 -22.43
N GLU A 258 32.30 1.28 -22.51
CA GLU A 258 32.24 -0.16 -22.26
C GLU A 258 31.89 -0.47 -20.79
N GLU A 259 32.46 0.29 -19.85
CA GLU A 259 32.15 0.18 -18.43
C GLU A 259 30.70 0.62 -18.16
N TRP A 260 30.24 1.71 -18.80
CA TRP A 260 28.85 2.16 -18.73
C TRP A 260 27.86 1.08 -19.19
N ASP A 261 28.10 0.48 -20.35
CA ASP A 261 27.22 -0.56 -20.90
C ASP A 261 27.19 -1.81 -20.00
N SER A 262 28.36 -2.21 -19.47
CA SER A 262 28.47 -3.33 -18.53
C SER A 262 27.70 -3.07 -17.22
N VAL A 263 27.92 -1.91 -16.58
CA VAL A 263 27.23 -1.54 -15.33
C VAL A 263 25.72 -1.38 -15.57
N THR A 264 25.32 -0.82 -16.71
CA THR A 264 23.90 -0.71 -17.09
C THR A 264 23.24 -2.08 -17.25
N LYS A 265 23.92 -3.03 -17.91
CA LYS A 265 23.43 -4.41 -18.06
C LYS A 265 23.26 -5.09 -16.71
N ASP A 266 24.24 -4.95 -15.82
CA ASP A 266 24.19 -5.52 -14.47
C ASP A 266 23.08 -4.91 -13.61
N LEU A 267 22.85 -3.60 -13.73
CA LEU A 267 21.78 -2.90 -13.01
C LEU A 267 20.41 -3.36 -13.52
N ASN A 268 20.22 -3.43 -14.84
CA ASN A 268 19.00 -3.95 -15.45
C ASN A 268 18.73 -5.40 -15.03
N ALA A 269 19.76 -6.24 -14.94
CA ALA A 269 19.60 -7.61 -14.45
C ALA A 269 19.17 -7.66 -12.97
N ALA A 270 19.71 -6.77 -12.12
CA ALA A 270 19.33 -6.67 -10.71
C ALA A 270 17.87 -6.18 -10.54
N HIS A 271 17.43 -5.20 -11.36
CA HIS A 271 16.04 -4.76 -11.40
C HIS A 271 15.09 -5.85 -11.90
N ALA A 272 15.43 -6.54 -12.99
CA ALA A 272 14.63 -7.65 -13.52
C ALA A 272 14.49 -8.80 -12.50
N TYR A 273 15.50 -9.00 -11.64
CA TYR A 273 15.42 -9.96 -10.55
C TYR A 273 14.41 -9.55 -9.47
N GLU A 274 14.36 -8.27 -9.07
CA GLU A 274 13.31 -7.75 -8.17
C GLU A 274 11.92 -7.84 -8.81
N GLU A 275 11.82 -7.45 -10.07
CA GLU A 275 10.57 -7.44 -10.82
C GLU A 275 9.89 -8.81 -10.83
N LYS A 276 10.66 -9.89 -11.07
CA LYS A 276 10.13 -11.27 -11.02
C LYS A 276 9.47 -11.62 -9.68
N TYR A 277 10.03 -11.14 -8.57
CA TYR A 277 9.43 -11.38 -7.25
C TYR A 277 8.16 -10.57 -7.03
N TRP A 278 8.17 -9.31 -7.44
CA TRP A 278 6.99 -8.46 -7.32
C TRP A 278 5.86 -8.92 -8.25
N ALA A 279 6.17 -9.39 -9.46
CA ALA A 279 5.22 -10.03 -10.36
C ALA A 279 4.61 -11.30 -9.75
N GLN A 280 5.43 -12.19 -9.18
CA GLN A 280 4.94 -13.38 -8.48
C GLN A 280 4.02 -13.02 -7.31
N LYS A 281 4.39 -11.99 -6.54
CA LYS A 281 3.65 -11.54 -5.37
C LYS A 281 2.35 -10.82 -5.71
N ALA A 282 2.35 -10.05 -6.79
CA ALA A 282 1.17 -9.40 -7.37
C ALA A 282 0.22 -10.40 -8.04
N ARG A 283 0.73 -11.57 -8.47
CA ARG A 283 0.07 -12.54 -9.35
C ARG A 283 -0.46 -11.88 -10.64
N VAL A 284 0.35 -11.04 -11.26
CA VAL A 284 0.06 -10.39 -12.55
C VAL A 284 0.86 -11.10 -13.64
N GLN A 285 0.19 -11.58 -14.69
CA GLN A 285 0.79 -12.37 -15.77
C GLN A 285 0.99 -11.58 -17.07
N TRP A 286 0.35 -10.41 -17.19
CA TRP A 286 0.38 -9.57 -18.39
C TRP A 286 1.03 -8.23 -18.07
N LEU A 287 2.26 -8.06 -18.53
CA LEU A 287 2.81 -6.75 -18.84
C LEU A 287 3.19 -6.79 -20.31
N LYS A 288 2.22 -6.43 -21.15
CA LYS A 288 2.52 -5.84 -22.44
C LYS A 288 2.80 -4.38 -22.15
N GLU A 289 3.97 -3.92 -22.56
CA GLU A 289 4.47 -2.55 -22.50
C GLU A 289 5.19 -2.22 -21.19
N GLY A 290 6.51 -2.07 -21.31
CA GLY A 290 7.42 -1.85 -20.20
C GLY A 290 7.38 -0.43 -19.66
N ASP A 291 7.64 -0.34 -18.36
CA ASP A 291 8.89 0.24 -17.87
C ASP A 291 9.17 -0.42 -16.50
N SER A 292 10.38 -0.26 -16.00
CA SER A 292 10.98 -0.92 -14.81
C SER A 292 10.32 -0.54 -13.48
N ASN A 293 9.00 -0.55 -13.40
CA ASN A 293 8.25 0.00 -12.30
C ASN A 293 7.93 -1.07 -11.25
N THR A 294 8.92 -1.39 -10.42
CA THR A 294 8.69 -2.17 -9.20
C THR A 294 7.53 -1.54 -8.39
N LYS A 295 7.46 -0.20 -8.29
CA LYS A 295 6.44 0.53 -7.51
C LYS A 295 5.01 0.23 -7.97
N PHE A 296 4.76 0.02 -9.27
CA PHE A 296 3.46 -0.45 -9.78
C PHE A 296 3.07 -1.81 -9.20
N PHE A 297 3.99 -2.79 -9.26
CA PHE A 297 3.73 -4.10 -8.67
C PHE A 297 3.59 -4.05 -7.15
N HIS A 298 4.31 -3.14 -6.49
CA HIS A 298 4.15 -2.85 -5.07
C HIS A 298 2.73 -2.34 -4.77
N ALA A 299 2.30 -1.26 -5.44
CA ALA A 299 0.97 -0.67 -5.29
C ALA A 299 -0.14 -1.70 -5.58
N TYR A 300 -0.01 -2.46 -6.66
CA TYR A 300 -0.95 -3.52 -7.01
C TYR A 300 -0.99 -4.63 -5.95
N SER A 301 0.17 -5.06 -5.45
CA SER A 301 0.26 -6.06 -4.37
C SER A 301 -0.38 -5.56 -3.07
N MET A 302 -0.23 -4.27 -2.75
CA MET A 302 -0.87 -3.66 -1.58
C MET A 302 -2.38 -3.54 -1.75
N SER A 303 -2.85 -3.03 -2.88
CA SER A 303 -4.27 -2.98 -3.22
C SER A 303 -4.93 -4.35 -3.13
N ARG A 304 -4.28 -5.40 -3.67
CA ARG A 304 -4.75 -6.78 -3.52
C ARG A 304 -4.75 -7.27 -2.08
N ARG A 305 -3.74 -6.92 -1.27
CA ARG A 305 -3.72 -7.31 0.15
C ARG A 305 -4.89 -6.69 0.91
N ARG A 306 -5.22 -5.42 0.61
CA ARG A 306 -6.37 -4.72 1.18
C ARG A 306 -7.69 -5.37 0.74
N GLN A 307 -7.87 -5.60 -0.56
CA GLN A 307 -9.07 -6.26 -1.09
C GLN A 307 -9.29 -7.67 -0.54
N ASN A 308 -8.22 -8.43 -0.33
CA ASN A 308 -8.29 -9.79 0.23
C ASN A 308 -8.31 -9.81 1.76
N ALA A 309 -8.25 -8.65 2.44
CA ALA A 309 -8.30 -8.59 3.88
C ALA A 309 -9.73 -8.85 4.37
N ILE A 310 -9.92 -9.93 5.12
CA ILE A 310 -11.18 -10.20 5.80
C ILE A 310 -11.32 -9.20 6.94
N SER A 311 -12.12 -8.16 6.72
CA SER A 311 -12.33 -7.08 7.68
C SER A 311 -13.46 -7.36 8.66
N ARG A 312 -14.46 -8.14 8.24
CA ARG A 312 -15.63 -8.53 9.03
C ARG A 312 -16.12 -9.91 8.61
N LEU A 313 -16.58 -10.70 9.57
CA LEU A 313 -17.38 -11.91 9.34
C LEU A 313 -18.73 -11.74 10.04
N VAL A 314 -19.79 -12.26 9.42
CA VAL A 314 -21.11 -12.36 10.05
C VAL A 314 -21.32 -13.83 10.39
N THR A 315 -21.58 -14.12 11.67
CA THR A 315 -21.86 -15.48 12.11
C THR A 315 -23.30 -15.89 11.78
N ASP A 316 -23.60 -17.18 11.86
CA ASP A 316 -24.96 -17.72 11.66
C ASP A 316 -25.98 -17.13 12.67
N ALA A 317 -25.50 -16.62 13.80
CA ALA A 317 -26.30 -15.91 14.81
C ALA A 317 -26.41 -14.39 14.55
N ASN A 318 -26.11 -13.93 13.32
CA ASN A 318 -26.07 -12.52 12.92
C ASN A 318 -25.12 -11.62 13.74
N ARG A 319 -24.13 -12.20 14.44
CA ARG A 319 -23.12 -11.41 15.15
C ARG A 319 -22.02 -11.00 14.18
N VAL A 320 -21.64 -9.73 14.21
CA VAL A 320 -20.52 -9.21 13.41
C VAL A 320 -19.21 -9.36 14.19
N CYS A 321 -18.30 -10.19 13.68
CA CYS A 321 -16.92 -10.27 14.13
C CYS A 321 -16.09 -9.24 13.35
N SER A 322 -15.69 -8.16 14.00
CA SER A 322 -14.89 -7.08 13.40
C SER A 322 -13.47 -7.00 13.94
N SER A 323 -13.19 -7.60 15.10
CA SER A 323 -11.83 -7.69 15.64
C SER A 323 -11.09 -8.89 15.05
N ARG A 324 -9.76 -8.76 14.92
CA ARG A 324 -8.91 -9.86 14.42
C ARG A 324 -9.05 -11.12 15.26
N ARG A 325 -9.03 -10.98 16.58
CA ARG A 325 -9.16 -12.10 17.53
C ARG A 325 -10.50 -12.81 17.37
N ASP A 326 -11.59 -12.06 17.19
CA ASP A 326 -12.91 -12.65 16.99
C ASP A 326 -13.00 -13.38 15.65
N ILE A 327 -12.45 -12.81 14.58
CA ILE A 327 -12.38 -13.43 13.26
C ILE A 327 -11.55 -14.74 13.32
N GLU A 328 -10.37 -14.70 13.93
CA GLU A 328 -9.49 -15.86 14.07
C GLU A 328 -10.14 -16.97 14.90
N ASN A 329 -10.75 -16.63 16.03
CA ASN A 329 -11.48 -17.58 16.87
C ASN A 329 -12.65 -18.20 16.12
N HIS A 330 -13.49 -17.39 15.46
CA HIS A 330 -14.64 -17.89 14.73
C HIS A 330 -14.25 -18.86 13.61
N ILE A 331 -13.25 -18.51 12.80
CA ILE A 331 -12.71 -19.40 11.75
C ILE A 331 -12.16 -20.69 12.36
N THR A 332 -11.38 -20.59 13.45
CA THR A 332 -10.76 -21.75 14.09
C THR A 332 -11.81 -22.69 14.66
N THR A 333 -12.82 -22.17 15.34
CA THR A 333 -13.94 -22.94 15.89
C THR A 333 -14.74 -23.61 14.77
N TYR A 334 -15.06 -22.87 13.71
CA TYR A 334 -15.81 -23.39 12.56
C TYR A 334 -15.10 -24.59 11.92
N TYR A 335 -13.82 -24.44 11.54
CA TYR A 335 -13.09 -25.54 10.91
C TYR A 335 -12.74 -26.67 11.89
N SER A 336 -12.47 -26.37 13.16
CA SER A 336 -12.27 -27.43 14.17
C SER A 336 -13.53 -28.27 14.31
N SER A 337 -14.71 -27.65 14.35
CA SER A 337 -15.99 -28.34 14.34
C SER A 337 -16.14 -29.17 13.07
N LEU A 338 -15.98 -28.55 11.89
CA LEU A 338 -16.14 -29.23 10.60
C LEU A 338 -15.26 -30.48 10.45
N PHE A 339 -14.01 -30.42 10.90
CA PHE A 339 -13.06 -31.54 10.82
C PHE A 339 -13.12 -32.49 12.03
N SER A 340 -13.97 -32.22 13.03
CA SER A 340 -14.27 -33.16 14.13
C SER A 340 -15.67 -33.76 14.04
N SER A 341 -16.59 -33.12 13.31
CA SER A 341 -17.92 -33.62 13.00
C SER A 341 -17.93 -34.40 11.69
N GLU A 342 -17.37 -35.61 11.71
CA GLU A 342 -17.74 -36.79 10.89
C GLU A 342 -16.64 -37.85 11.03
N GLY A 343 -16.72 -38.63 12.10
CA GLY A 343 -16.05 -39.92 12.18
C GLY A 343 -16.88 -40.99 11.49
N SER A 344 -17.04 -40.92 10.17
CA SER A 344 -17.47 -42.10 9.40
C SER A 344 -16.24 -42.95 9.11
N TRP A 345 -15.98 -43.93 9.98
CA TRP A 345 -15.09 -45.02 9.65
C TRP A 345 -15.66 -45.71 8.42
N GLY A 346 -14.98 -45.61 7.27
CA GLY A 346 -15.31 -46.44 6.13
C GLY A 346 -15.16 -47.89 6.55
N GLU A 347 -16.26 -48.65 6.52
CA GLU A 347 -16.18 -50.10 6.59
C GLU A 347 -15.36 -50.57 5.38
N ASN A 348 -14.25 -51.24 5.68
CA ASN A 348 -13.41 -51.91 4.69
C ASN A 348 -14.27 -52.95 3.93
N PRO A 349 -14.17 -53.03 2.60
CA PRO A 349 -14.43 -54.28 1.90
C PRO A 349 -13.40 -55.36 2.25
#